data_AF-A0A327ZH71-F1
#
_entry.id   AF-A0A327ZH71-F1
#
_cell.length_a   1.000
_cell.length_b   1.000
_cell.length_c   1.000
_cell.angle_alpha   90.00
_cell.angle_beta   90.00
_cell.angle_gamma   90.00
#
_symmetry.space_group_name_H-M   'P 1'
#
loop_
_entity.id
_entity.type
_entity.pdbx_description
1 polymer ?
#
loop_
_entity_poly.entity_id
_entity_poly.type
_entity_poly.pdbx_seq_one_letter_code
_entity_poly.pdbx_strand_id
1 'polypeptide(L)'
;MMTAVSVPHDPYYSPTTKLPVVKPQGASQRLKILGAVTAATVLFVTVAVTIISSGGDDDPESPAVPIAAPSTVITEDAPVEEPSAAPASKSPTPRPTTAAPARPAELVTQLATVVRALEKRGELDRRGADALNRRLEQLKNRLRKDPDKASRKLEEFVKKLAELREKGDISEAGFQTLAAGATQIGAVLPTSGDDDGDDDD
;
A
#
# COMPACT_ATOMS: atom_id res chain seq x y z
N MET A 1 -23.82 -71.99 27.05
CA MET A 1 -24.41 -70.65 27.20
C MET A 1 -23.27 -69.64 27.07
N MET A 2 -23.11 -69.03 25.90
CA MET A 2 -22.09 -68.02 25.65
C MET A 2 -22.81 -66.74 25.24
N THR A 3 -22.77 -65.76 26.13
CA THR A 3 -23.39 -64.44 26.00
C THR A 3 -22.57 -63.59 25.04
N ALA A 4 -23.17 -63.22 23.90
CA ALA A 4 -22.59 -62.26 22.97
C ALA A 4 -22.62 -60.86 23.59
N VAL A 5 -21.44 -60.23 23.68
CA VAL A 5 -21.27 -58.86 24.16
C VAL A 5 -21.47 -57.92 22.99
N SER A 6 -22.55 -57.14 23.01
CA SER A 6 -22.80 -56.06 22.05
C SER A 6 -21.82 -54.92 22.30
N VAL A 7 -20.97 -54.64 21.32
CA VAL A 7 -20.09 -53.46 21.31
C VAL A 7 -20.92 -52.24 20.90
N PRO A 8 -20.97 -51.17 21.72
CA PRO A 8 -21.71 -49.96 21.38
C PRO A 8 -21.08 -49.25 20.17
N HIS A 9 -21.91 -48.97 19.16
CA HIS A 9 -21.55 -48.11 18.03
C HIS A 9 -21.50 -46.65 18.49
N ASP A 10 -20.31 -46.07 18.47
CA ASP A 10 -20.09 -44.64 18.69
C ASP A 10 -20.35 -43.88 17.36
N PRO A 11 -21.34 -42.96 17.30
CA PRO A 11 -21.66 -42.20 16.09
C PRO A 11 -20.66 -41.06 15.79
N TYR A 12 -19.62 -40.86 16.60
CA TYR A 12 -18.63 -39.80 16.38
C TYR A 12 -17.46 -40.18 15.46
N TYR A 13 -17.68 -41.11 14.52
CA TYR A 13 -16.73 -41.42 13.46
C TYR A 13 -16.74 -40.31 12.40
N SER A 14 -15.98 -39.23 12.67
CA SER A 14 -15.65 -38.25 11.63
C SER A 14 -14.71 -38.91 10.63
N PRO A 15 -15.07 -39.00 9.33
CA PRO A 15 -14.16 -39.52 8.33
C PRO A 15 -12.92 -38.64 8.28
N THR A 16 -11.76 -39.27 8.46
CA THR A 16 -10.46 -38.66 8.30
C THR A 16 -10.31 -38.18 6.85
N THR A 17 -10.54 -36.89 6.64
CA THR A 17 -10.25 -36.21 5.38
C THR A 17 -8.76 -36.37 5.09
N LYS A 18 -8.44 -37.28 4.15
CA LYS A 18 -7.08 -37.48 3.66
C LYS A 18 -6.59 -36.17 3.08
N LEU A 19 -5.64 -35.54 3.76
CA LEU A 19 -4.93 -34.38 3.25
C LEU A 19 -4.13 -34.79 2.00
N PRO A 20 -4.18 -34.02 0.90
CA PRO A 20 -3.31 -34.27 -0.23
C PRO A 20 -1.85 -34.07 0.22
N VAL A 21 -1.05 -35.12 0.05
CA VAL A 21 0.40 -35.05 0.18
C VAL A 21 0.92 -34.16 -0.95
N VAL A 22 1.17 -32.90 -0.65
CA VAL A 22 1.89 -31.99 -1.53
C VAL A 22 3.34 -32.48 -1.57
N LYS A 23 3.75 -33.05 -2.71
CA LYS A 23 5.16 -33.35 -2.97
C LYS A 23 5.93 -32.01 -3.01
N PRO A 24 7.04 -31.84 -2.26
CA PRO A 24 7.92 -30.70 -2.45
C PRO A 24 8.60 -30.83 -3.83
N GLN A 25 8.06 -30.14 -4.81
CA GLN A 25 8.65 -30.05 -6.15
C GLN A 25 9.81 -29.05 -6.10
N GLY A 26 11.02 -29.60 -6.13
CA GLY A 26 12.18 -28.94 -6.73
C GLY A 26 12.85 -27.87 -5.88
N ALA A 27 13.83 -28.30 -5.09
CA ALA A 27 15.00 -27.47 -4.83
C ALA A 27 15.73 -27.18 -6.16
N SER A 28 16.01 -25.91 -6.42
CA SER A 28 17.23 -25.35 -7.04
C SER A 28 16.91 -24.23 -8.02
N GLN A 29 17.19 -23.00 -7.61
CA GLN A 29 18.19 -22.18 -8.29
C GLN A 29 18.56 -21.02 -7.37
N ARG A 30 19.69 -21.18 -6.68
CA ARG A 30 20.42 -20.09 -6.04
C ARG A 30 20.99 -19.21 -7.16
N LEU A 31 20.23 -18.20 -7.59
CA LEU A 31 20.77 -17.11 -8.40
C LEU A 31 21.65 -16.24 -7.50
N LYS A 32 22.93 -16.61 -7.45
CA LYS A 32 24.02 -15.70 -7.11
C LYS A 32 24.13 -14.71 -8.28
N ILE A 33 23.44 -13.58 -8.20
CA ILE A 33 23.75 -12.43 -9.05
C ILE A 33 24.56 -11.46 -8.19
N LEU A 34 25.86 -11.72 -8.20
CA LEU A 34 26.89 -10.76 -7.88
C LEU A 34 27.14 -10.00 -9.19
N GLY A 35 26.81 -8.71 -9.26
CA GLY A 35 26.97 -7.95 -10.50
C GLY A 35 26.47 -6.52 -10.35
N ALA A 36 27.43 -5.64 -10.08
CA ALA A 36 27.42 -4.19 -10.28
C ALA A 36 26.14 -3.55 -10.85
N VAL A 37 25.47 -2.74 -10.04
CA VAL A 37 24.67 -1.61 -10.54
C VAL A 37 25.27 -0.34 -9.96
N THR A 38 26.14 0.21 -10.81
CA THR A 38 26.46 1.61 -11.02
C THR A 38 25.68 2.63 -10.20
N ALA A 39 26.44 3.48 -9.52
CA ALA A 39 25.99 4.76 -9.02
C ALA A 39 25.45 5.62 -10.18
N ALA A 40 24.18 6.01 -10.08
CA ALA A 40 23.58 7.12 -10.83
C ALA A 40 22.54 7.80 -9.93
N THR A 41 23.06 8.69 -9.10
CA THR A 41 22.59 10.05 -8.84
C THR A 41 21.10 10.38 -9.04
N VAL A 42 20.45 10.66 -7.89
CA VAL A 42 19.64 11.85 -7.58
C VAL A 42 18.97 12.59 -8.74
N LEU A 43 17.63 12.48 -8.82
CA LEU A 43 16.67 13.59 -9.07
C LEU A 43 15.29 12.96 -9.24
N PHE A 44 14.37 13.10 -8.28
CA PHE A 44 12.89 13.15 -8.48
C PHE A 44 12.19 13.30 -7.12
N VAL A 45 12.54 14.36 -6.37
CA VAL A 45 11.80 14.82 -5.17
C VAL A 45 11.40 16.30 -5.33
N THR A 46 10.95 16.69 -6.53
CA THR A 46 10.60 18.09 -6.85
C THR A 46 9.38 18.20 -7.79
N VAL A 47 8.31 17.44 -7.55
CA VAL A 47 7.02 17.67 -8.25
C VAL A 47 5.86 17.98 -7.28
N ALA A 48 6.08 17.94 -5.96
CA ALA A 48 5.02 18.22 -4.99
C ALA A 48 4.97 19.67 -4.45
N VAL A 49 5.90 20.56 -4.83
CA VAL A 49 5.96 21.96 -4.31
C VAL A 49 6.20 23.00 -5.41
N THR A 50 5.47 22.92 -6.52
CA THR A 50 5.48 23.97 -7.58
C THR A 50 4.10 24.21 -8.16
N ILE A 51 3.06 24.33 -7.32
CA ILE A 51 1.75 24.85 -7.76
C ILE A 51 1.35 26.11 -6.94
N ILE A 52 2.29 26.74 -6.23
CA ILE A 52 2.01 27.98 -5.45
C ILE A 52 2.90 29.16 -5.88
N SER A 53 3.70 29.04 -6.94
CA SER A 53 4.49 30.18 -7.47
C SER A 53 4.61 30.17 -8.99
N SER A 54 3.48 30.30 -9.68
CA SER A 54 3.45 30.70 -11.09
C SER A 54 2.48 31.87 -11.25
N GLY A 55 2.89 33.03 -10.73
CA GLY A 55 2.58 34.30 -11.36
C GLY A 55 3.83 34.69 -12.17
N GLY A 56 3.67 34.86 -13.47
CA GLY A 56 4.78 35.16 -14.38
C GLY A 56 4.47 34.64 -15.78
N ASP A 57 3.71 35.45 -16.52
CA ASP A 57 3.52 35.43 -17.97
C ASP A 57 4.82 35.14 -18.72
N ASP A 58 4.79 34.23 -19.70
CA ASP A 58 5.47 34.38 -21.00
C ASP A 58 5.07 33.25 -21.96
N ASP A 59 4.18 33.65 -22.87
CA ASP A 59 3.95 33.33 -24.29
C ASP A 59 3.91 31.88 -24.86
N PRO A 60 2.98 31.61 -25.81
CA PRO A 60 2.61 30.27 -26.26
C PRO A 60 3.20 29.91 -27.63
N GLU A 61 4.04 28.87 -27.70
CA GLU A 61 4.35 28.22 -29.00
C GLU A 61 3.56 26.92 -29.16
N SER A 62 2.60 27.00 -30.07
CA SER A 62 1.63 25.98 -30.44
C SER A 62 2.16 25.16 -31.62
N PRO A 63 2.39 23.84 -31.47
CA PRO A 63 2.43 22.96 -32.62
C PRO A 63 1.03 22.35 -32.86
N ALA A 64 0.40 22.83 -33.92
CA ALA A 64 -0.84 22.31 -34.48
C ALA A 64 -0.68 20.83 -34.87
N VAL A 65 -1.51 19.96 -34.29
CA VAL A 65 -1.69 18.58 -34.76
C VAL A 65 -3.10 18.41 -35.34
N PRO A 66 -3.22 17.77 -36.52
CA PRO A 66 -4.47 17.69 -37.28
C PRO A 66 -5.53 16.84 -36.58
N ILE A 67 -6.74 17.41 -36.52
CA ILE A 67 -7.99 16.80 -36.08
C ILE A 67 -8.37 15.67 -37.04
N ALA A 68 -8.34 14.43 -36.55
CA ALA A 68 -9.03 13.31 -37.17
C ALA A 68 -10.43 13.20 -36.52
N ALA A 69 -11.47 13.50 -37.30
CA ALA A 69 -12.85 13.38 -36.88
C ALA A 69 -13.28 11.90 -36.82
N PRO A 70 -13.98 11.45 -35.76
CA PRO A 70 -14.87 10.31 -35.85
C PRO A 70 -16.29 10.79 -36.20
N SER A 71 -16.74 10.46 -37.41
CA SER A 71 -18.15 10.52 -37.77
C SER A 71 -18.87 9.26 -37.30
N THR A 72 -20.17 9.44 -36.97
CA THR A 72 -21.28 8.47 -37.12
C THR A 72 -21.32 7.31 -36.10
N VAL A 73 -22.45 6.85 -35.53
CA VAL A 73 -23.87 6.82 -35.91
C VAL A 73 -24.75 6.78 -34.64
N ILE A 74 -25.92 7.41 -34.72
CA ILE A 74 -27.07 7.36 -33.79
C ILE A 74 -27.72 5.96 -33.82
N THR A 75 -28.03 5.37 -32.66
CA THR A 75 -29.14 4.40 -32.56
C THR A 75 -29.83 4.57 -31.21
N GLU A 76 -30.99 5.19 -31.33
CA GLU A 76 -32.10 5.25 -30.38
C GLU A 76 -32.76 3.86 -30.31
N ASP A 77 -32.71 3.22 -29.14
CA ASP A 77 -33.70 2.26 -28.67
C ASP A 77 -33.50 2.08 -27.16
N ALA A 78 -34.32 2.75 -26.35
CA ALA A 78 -34.35 2.56 -24.91
C ALA A 78 -35.74 1.99 -24.53
N PRO A 79 -35.82 0.72 -24.11
CA PRO A 79 -37.02 0.20 -23.49
C PRO A 79 -37.19 0.84 -22.10
N VAL A 80 -38.41 1.32 -21.85
CA VAL A 80 -38.90 1.69 -20.54
C VAL A 80 -38.94 0.42 -19.67
N GLU A 81 -37.97 0.26 -18.79
CA GLU A 81 -38.09 -0.61 -17.62
C GLU A 81 -37.92 0.23 -16.35
N GLU A 82 -39.04 0.34 -15.64
CA GLU A 82 -39.15 0.83 -14.28
C GLU A 82 -38.89 -0.35 -13.32
N PRO A 83 -37.83 -0.31 -12.50
CA PRO A 83 -37.88 -0.97 -11.21
C PRO A 83 -37.81 0.05 -10.09
N SER A 84 -39.01 0.32 -9.58
CA SER A 84 -39.30 0.66 -8.21
C SER A 84 -38.57 -0.28 -7.24
N ALA A 85 -37.61 0.28 -6.49
CA ALA A 85 -37.40 0.04 -5.06
C ALA A 85 -36.08 0.74 -4.65
N ALA A 86 -36.18 1.97 -4.17
CA ALA A 86 -35.07 2.63 -3.50
C ALA A 86 -34.83 1.97 -2.13
N PRO A 87 -33.70 1.29 -1.87
CA PRO A 87 -33.30 1.02 -0.50
C PRO A 87 -32.91 2.36 0.12
N ALA A 88 -33.64 2.77 1.15
CA ALA A 88 -33.26 3.87 2.02
C ALA A 88 -31.88 3.58 2.65
N SER A 89 -30.83 3.98 1.94
CA SER A 89 -29.47 3.99 2.44
C SER A 89 -29.43 5.02 3.56
N LYS A 90 -29.55 4.52 4.80
CA LYS A 90 -29.29 5.28 6.01
C LYS A 90 -27.84 5.77 5.93
N SER A 91 -27.69 6.99 5.41
CA SER A 91 -26.42 7.70 5.37
C SER A 91 -25.94 7.81 6.83
N PRO A 92 -24.86 7.12 7.23
CA PRO A 92 -24.32 7.31 8.55
C PRO A 92 -23.71 8.71 8.56
N THR A 93 -24.45 9.69 9.10
CA THR A 93 -23.92 11.02 9.35
C THR A 93 -22.66 10.84 10.20
N PRO A 94 -21.45 11.11 9.68
CA PRO A 94 -20.25 11.00 10.48
C PRO A 94 -20.33 12.14 11.49
N ARG A 95 -20.67 11.80 12.73
CA ARG A 95 -20.57 12.74 13.84
C ARG A 95 -19.09 13.15 13.90
N PRO A 96 -18.76 14.46 13.85
CA PRO A 96 -17.38 14.90 13.98
C PRO A 96 -16.92 14.53 15.38
N THR A 97 -16.32 13.35 15.51
CA THR A 97 -15.56 12.96 16.67
C THR A 97 -14.41 13.95 16.71
N THR A 98 -14.36 14.75 17.78
CA THR A 98 -13.21 15.56 18.16
C THR A 98 -12.01 14.62 18.19
N ALA A 99 -11.31 14.53 17.06
CA ALA A 99 -10.30 13.52 16.83
C ALA A 99 -9.11 13.88 17.72
N ALA A 100 -8.87 13.06 18.74
CA ALA A 100 -7.63 13.14 19.49
C ALA A 100 -6.45 13.14 18.50
N PRO A 101 -5.36 13.87 18.79
CA PRO A 101 -4.20 13.90 17.90
C PRO A 101 -3.77 12.47 17.57
N ALA A 102 -3.79 12.14 16.28
CA ALA A 102 -3.50 10.80 15.80
C ALA A 102 -2.08 10.43 16.25
N ARG A 103 -1.95 9.35 17.03
CA ARG A 103 -0.64 8.92 17.50
C ARG A 103 0.17 8.41 16.31
N PRO A 104 1.48 8.68 16.20
CA PRO A 104 2.29 8.22 15.07
C PRO A 104 2.20 6.71 14.82
N ALA A 105 2.11 5.90 15.90
CA ALA A 105 1.96 4.45 15.79
C ALA A 105 0.61 4.01 15.16
N GLU A 106 -0.44 4.82 15.33
CA GLU A 106 -1.77 4.58 14.75
C GLU A 106 -1.75 4.84 13.25
N LEU A 107 -1.11 5.92 12.81
CA LEU A 107 -0.88 6.21 11.38
C LEU A 107 -0.10 5.08 10.69
N VAL A 108 0.95 4.55 11.34
CA VAL A 108 1.70 3.40 10.80
C VAL A 108 0.81 2.16 10.66
N THR A 109 -0.10 1.93 11.61
CA THR A 109 -1.05 0.81 11.57
C THR A 109 -2.10 0.98 10.47
N GLN A 110 -2.59 2.20 10.28
CA GLN A 110 -3.47 2.55 9.17
C GLN A 110 -2.77 2.32 7.83
N LEU A 111 -1.52 2.76 7.69
CA LEU A 111 -0.73 2.55 6.49
C LEU A 111 -0.50 1.06 6.18
N ALA A 112 -0.27 0.22 7.21
CA ALA A 112 -0.18 -1.23 7.03
C ALA A 112 -1.49 -1.85 6.52
N THR A 113 -2.64 -1.31 6.95
CA THR A 113 -3.96 -1.71 6.44
C THR A 113 -4.09 -1.35 4.96
N VAL A 114 -3.62 -0.17 4.55
CA VAL A 114 -3.61 0.26 3.15
C VAL A 114 -2.72 -0.65 2.29
N VAL A 115 -1.51 -1.01 2.76
CA VAL A 115 -0.62 -1.96 2.07
C VAL A 115 -1.33 -3.28 1.79
N ARG A 116 -2.02 -3.86 2.78
CA ARG A 116 -2.79 -5.10 2.61
C ARG A 116 -3.97 -4.94 1.64
N ALA A 117 -4.60 -3.77 1.62
CA ALA A 117 -5.68 -3.51 0.68
C ALA A 117 -5.16 -3.41 -0.77
N LEU A 118 -4.01 -2.78 -0.99
CA LEU A 118 -3.34 -2.72 -2.29
C LEU A 118 -2.92 -4.10 -2.79
N GLU A 119 -2.36 -4.93 -1.91
CA GLU A 119 -2.03 -6.33 -2.22
C GLU A 119 -3.26 -7.11 -2.69
N LYS A 120 -4.37 -7.01 -1.93
CA LYS A 120 -5.63 -7.69 -2.27
C LYS A 120 -6.23 -7.23 -3.60
N ARG A 121 -6.00 -5.97 -3.99
CA ARG A 121 -6.44 -5.40 -5.28
C ARG A 121 -5.50 -5.74 -6.44
N GLY A 122 -4.35 -6.36 -6.18
CA GLY A 122 -3.32 -6.62 -7.19
C GLY A 122 -2.55 -5.36 -7.60
N GLU A 123 -2.69 -4.27 -6.86
CA GLU A 123 -1.96 -3.01 -7.10
C GLU A 123 -0.55 -3.01 -6.50
N LEU A 124 -0.23 -4.05 -5.73
CA LEU A 124 1.06 -4.26 -5.08
C LEU A 124 1.36 -5.76 -5.09
N ASP A 125 2.51 -6.17 -5.61
CA ASP A 125 2.92 -7.57 -5.58
C ASP A 125 3.08 -8.06 -4.13
N ARG A 126 2.79 -9.35 -3.91
CA ARG A 126 2.85 -9.98 -2.60
C ARG A 126 4.22 -9.82 -1.92
N ARG A 127 5.32 -9.95 -2.66
CA ARG A 127 6.67 -9.76 -2.09
C ARG A 127 6.92 -8.30 -1.72
N GLY A 128 6.38 -7.36 -2.51
CA GLY A 128 6.39 -5.94 -2.20
C GLY A 128 5.62 -5.63 -0.93
N ALA A 129 4.40 -6.16 -0.79
CA ALA A 129 3.57 -6.03 0.40
C ALA A 129 4.25 -6.57 1.66
N ASP A 130 4.85 -7.76 1.59
CA ASP A 130 5.61 -8.34 2.70
C ASP A 130 6.81 -7.48 3.11
N ALA A 131 7.55 -6.95 2.14
CA ALA A 131 8.69 -6.08 2.39
C ALA A 131 8.26 -4.76 3.07
N LEU A 132 7.20 -4.12 2.56
CA LEU A 132 6.66 -2.89 3.14
C LEU A 132 6.10 -3.13 4.55
N ASN A 133 5.34 -4.20 4.77
CA ASN A 133 4.83 -4.55 6.10
C ASN A 133 5.95 -4.77 7.13
N ARG A 134 7.06 -5.43 6.75
CA ARG A 134 8.23 -5.58 7.64
C ARG A 134 8.84 -4.24 8.03
N ARG A 135 8.93 -3.29 7.09
CA ARG A 135 9.45 -1.94 7.37
C ARG A 135 8.52 -1.14 8.26
N LEU A 136 7.20 -1.21 8.04
CA LEU A 136 6.20 -0.59 8.92
C LEU A 136 6.25 -1.17 10.34
N GLU A 137 6.44 -2.48 10.48
CA GLU A 137 6.61 -3.11 11.80
C GLU A 137 7.89 -2.64 12.50
N GLN A 138 9.01 -2.51 11.77
CA GLN A 138 10.25 -1.94 12.29
C GLN A 138 10.08 -0.48 12.72
N LEU A 139 9.39 0.33 11.90
CA LEU A 139 9.07 1.72 12.20
C LEU A 139 8.21 1.84 13.46
N LYS A 140 7.13 1.05 13.57
CA LYS A 140 6.27 0.98 14.75
C LYS A 140 7.05 0.59 16.00
N ASN A 141 7.96 -0.38 15.89
CA ASN A 141 8.81 -0.80 16.99
C ASN A 141 9.81 0.28 17.40
N ARG A 142 10.36 1.05 16.46
CA ARG A 142 11.24 2.20 16.76
C ARG A 142 10.49 3.35 17.38
N LEU A 143 9.32 3.71 16.88
CA LEU A 143 8.43 4.70 17.50
C LEU A 143 8.18 4.45 18.99
N ARG A 144 8.16 3.20 19.43
CA ARG A 144 7.98 2.82 20.85
C ARG A 144 9.26 2.81 21.67
N LYS A 145 10.41 2.55 21.05
CA LYS A 145 11.70 2.32 21.74
C LYS A 145 12.65 3.50 21.65
N ASP A 146 12.77 4.07 20.46
CA ASP A 146 13.71 5.12 20.08
C ASP A 146 13.03 6.02 19.03
N PRO A 147 12.19 6.99 19.44
CA PRO A 147 11.45 7.83 18.50
C PRO A 147 12.37 8.63 17.57
N ASP A 148 13.56 9.03 18.03
CA ASP A 148 14.58 9.71 17.21
C ASP A 148 15.08 8.86 16.04
N LYS A 149 15.08 7.53 16.20
CA LYS A 149 15.49 6.58 15.15
C LYS A 149 14.33 6.17 14.24
N ALA A 150 13.12 6.65 14.49
CA ALA A 150 11.96 6.35 13.68
C ALA A 150 12.02 7.04 12.31
N SER A 151 12.56 8.26 12.24
CA SER A 151 12.79 9.01 10.99
C SER A 151 13.58 8.19 9.96
N ARG A 152 14.71 7.59 10.39
CA ARG A 152 15.53 6.71 9.56
C ARG A 152 14.78 5.46 9.07
N LYS A 153 13.84 4.92 9.87
CA LYS A 153 13.01 3.79 9.44
C LYS A 153 11.91 4.20 8.47
N LEU A 154 11.39 5.41 8.59
CA LEU A 154 10.49 5.98 7.60
C LEU A 154 11.21 6.20 6.27
N GLU A 155 12.45 6.70 6.29
CA GLU A 155 13.27 6.85 5.08
C GLU A 155 13.53 5.49 4.39
N GLU A 156 13.90 4.46 5.16
CA GLU A 156 14.05 3.09 4.64
C GLU A 156 12.76 2.55 4.00
N PHE A 157 11.59 2.92 4.54
CA PHE A 157 10.28 2.59 3.95
C PHE A 157 10.06 3.32 2.63
N VAL A 158 10.29 4.64 2.59
CA VAL A 158 10.13 5.47 1.37
C VAL A 158 11.08 5.01 0.28
N LYS A 159 12.34 4.70 0.61
CA LYS A 159 13.31 4.13 -0.33
C LYS A 159 12.82 2.80 -0.91
N LYS A 160 12.26 1.92 -0.08
CA LYS A 160 11.71 0.65 -0.55
C LYS A 160 10.49 0.85 -1.44
N LEU A 161 9.65 1.83 -1.12
CA LEU A 161 8.49 2.20 -1.92
C LEU A 161 8.89 2.69 -3.32
N ALA A 162 9.92 3.54 -3.42
CA ALA A 162 10.47 3.99 -4.69
C ALA A 162 11.05 2.82 -5.52
N GLU A 163 11.80 1.91 -4.88
CA GLU A 163 12.35 0.71 -5.55
C GLU A 163 11.23 -0.18 -6.13
N LEU A 164 10.11 -0.32 -5.43
CA LEU A 164 8.95 -1.09 -5.94
C LEU A 164 8.33 -0.40 -7.15
N ARG A 165 8.27 0.95 -7.15
CA ARG A 165 7.74 1.71 -8.29
C ARG A 165 8.61 1.57 -9.53
N GLU A 166 9.93 1.64 -9.34
CA GLU A 166 10.93 1.44 -10.40
C GLU A 166 10.83 0.05 -11.02
N LYS A 167 10.58 -0.97 -10.18
CA LYS A 167 10.42 -2.37 -10.62
C LYS A 167 9.05 -2.68 -11.23
N GLY A 168 8.09 -1.77 -11.13
CA GLY A 168 6.70 -2.02 -11.52
C GLY A 168 5.96 -2.99 -10.58
N ASP A 169 6.50 -3.26 -9.39
CA ASP A 169 5.89 -4.12 -8.37
C ASP A 169 4.72 -3.43 -7.63
N ILE A 170 4.50 -2.14 -7.90
CA ILE A 170 3.39 -1.35 -7.37
C ILE A 170 2.82 -0.45 -8.48
N SER A 171 1.50 -0.29 -8.49
CA SER A 171 0.82 0.67 -9.37
C SER A 171 1.16 2.12 -8.99
N GLU A 172 1.04 3.03 -9.96
CA GLU A 172 1.22 4.47 -9.72
C GLU A 172 0.27 4.99 -8.62
N ALA A 173 -1.01 4.59 -8.68
CA ALA A 173 -2.00 4.98 -7.67
C ALA A 173 -1.66 4.43 -6.27
N GLY A 174 -1.20 3.18 -6.20
CA GLY A 174 -0.73 2.56 -4.95
C GLY A 174 0.48 3.29 -4.37
N PHE A 175 1.44 3.65 -5.23
CA PHE A 175 2.61 4.43 -4.84
C PHE A 175 2.23 5.79 -4.25
N GLN A 176 1.40 6.57 -4.94
CA GLN A 176 0.97 7.90 -4.47
C GLN A 176 0.22 7.80 -3.13
N THR A 177 -0.65 6.81 -2.98
CA THR A 177 -1.39 6.57 -1.72
C THR A 177 -0.43 6.29 -0.56
N LEU A 178 0.58 5.43 -0.77
CA LEU A 178 1.54 5.09 0.27
C LEU A 178 2.52 6.23 0.56
N ALA A 179 2.91 7.00 -0.46
CA ALA A 179 3.78 8.16 -0.30
C ALA A 179 3.09 9.28 0.51
N ALA A 180 1.81 9.53 0.25
CA ALA A 180 1.01 10.45 1.05
C ALA A 180 0.94 10.00 2.52
N GLY A 181 0.68 8.71 2.77
CA GLY A 181 0.67 8.16 4.13
C GLY A 181 2.03 8.26 4.84
N ALA A 182 3.13 8.01 4.12
CA ALA A 182 4.48 8.19 4.67
C ALA A 182 4.76 9.65 5.04
N THR A 183 4.33 10.60 4.21
CA THR A 183 4.46 12.04 4.46
C THR A 183 3.70 12.47 5.72
N GLN A 184 2.47 11.96 5.90
CA GLN A 184 1.69 12.21 7.12
C GLN A 184 2.39 11.69 8.38
N ILE A 185 3.02 10.52 8.31
CA ILE A 185 3.81 9.99 9.44
C ILE A 185 5.02 10.88 9.69
N GLY A 186 5.75 11.28 8.65
CA GLY A 186 6.92 12.16 8.77
C GLY A 186 6.61 13.49 9.45
N ALA A 187 5.46 14.09 9.12
CA ALA A 187 5.01 15.36 9.70
C ALA A 187 4.73 15.30 11.22
N VAL A 188 4.50 14.10 11.78
CA VAL A 188 4.22 13.91 13.22
C VAL A 188 5.37 13.24 13.97
N LEU A 189 6.45 12.87 13.27
CA LEU A 189 7.64 12.34 13.92
C LEU A 189 8.41 13.48 14.59
N PRO A 190 9.01 13.24 15.77
CA PRO A 190 9.99 14.19 16.30
C PRO A 190 11.14 14.26 15.31
N THR A 191 11.36 15.45 14.75
CA THR A 191 12.60 15.77 14.06
C THR A 191 13.68 15.69 15.13
N SER A 192 14.61 14.74 14.96
CA SER A 192 15.82 14.73 15.79
C SER A 192 16.37 16.14 15.70
N GLY A 193 16.33 16.87 16.82
CA GLY A 193 16.72 18.27 16.83
C GLY A 193 18.06 18.36 16.12
N ASP A 194 18.15 19.28 15.17
CA ASP A 194 19.41 19.89 14.76
C ASP A 194 20.03 20.45 16.04
N ASP A 195 20.64 19.56 16.82
CA ASP A 195 21.59 19.87 17.88
C ASP A 195 22.85 20.21 17.09
N ASP A 196 22.78 21.37 16.42
CA ASP A 196 23.90 22.17 15.93
C ASP A 196 24.71 22.58 17.18
N GLY A 197 25.29 21.58 17.83
CA GLY A 197 26.38 21.72 18.78
C GLY A 197 27.62 22.10 17.99
N ASP A 198 27.60 23.33 17.46
CA ASP A 198 28.78 24.16 17.30
C ASP A 198 29.39 24.36 18.71
N ASP A 199 29.97 23.29 19.28
CA ASP A 199 30.98 23.42 20.33
C ASP A 199 32.31 23.72 19.60
N ASP A 200 32.42 24.96 19.14
CA ASP A 200 33.69 25.63 18.91
C ASP A 200 34.37 25.83 20.28
N ASP A 201 35.39 25.02 20.59
CA ASP A 201 36.39 25.29 21.65
C ASP A 201 37.82 25.09 21.09
#